data_AF-I6Z9U8-F1
#
_entry.id   AF-I6Z9U8-F1
#
_cell.length_a   1.000
_cell.length_b   1.000
_cell.length_c   1.000
_cell.angle_alpha   90.00
_cell.angle_beta   90.00
_cell.angle_gamma   90.00
#
_symmetry.space_group_name_H-M   'P 1'
#
loop_
_entity.id
_entity.type
_entity.pdbx_description
1 polymer ?
#
loop_
_entity_poly.entity_id
_entity_poly.type
_entity_poly.pdbx_seq_one_letter_code
_entity_poly.pdbx_strand_id
1 'polypeptide(L)'
;MARSPDDPKKENPDSLAGEIGVQGIEALPRRVDRYGKAKKDALDMADFISQSDDPQLQKVAQRLSTCGDYLVFRHFYTIDQVKLHGARLCMKHLLCKLCAIRRGAKYLAAYLQRFELLRAGNPRLRAYLVTLTVKDGDDLKERFEHLKKSQQELWMRKHRGRGSPLDGVAGAVWSYEVKRGAGSGKWHPHLHMVVLAEYLPSEDYQEGTLGALSAAWHNITGDSFMVNVKPISQEDPASGFIEVFKYAVKFSEQSQADTLHAFLTLRGKRLIASSGAFRGVPEPVDLLDDSEALEGLPYVTLFYRYLPGGYTLNPPRA
;
A
#
# COMPACT_ATOMS: atom_id res chain seq x y z
N MET A 1 26.11 8.75 0.29
CA MET A 1 26.22 8.10 -1.03
C MET A 1 25.05 8.58 -1.86
N ALA A 2 25.33 9.31 -2.94
CA ALA A 2 24.32 9.87 -3.82
C ALA A 2 23.49 8.75 -4.47
N ARG A 3 22.16 8.92 -4.52
CA ARG A 3 21.30 8.08 -5.36
C ARG A 3 21.64 8.41 -6.82
N SER A 4 21.94 7.39 -7.62
CA SER A 4 22.06 7.54 -9.07
C SER A 4 20.72 8.04 -9.66
N PRO A 5 20.71 8.92 -10.67
CA PRO A 5 19.50 9.49 -11.25
C PRO A 5 18.65 8.48 -12.06
N ASP A 6 19.20 7.32 -12.39
CA ASP A 6 18.56 6.28 -13.20
C ASP A 6 18.16 5.06 -12.35
N ASP A 7 17.20 5.23 -11.44
CA ASP A 7 16.41 4.07 -11.04
C ASP A 7 15.29 3.95 -12.08
N PRO A 8 15.35 2.98 -13.02
CA PRO A 8 14.34 2.84 -14.05
C PRO A 8 12.99 2.67 -13.35
N LYS A 9 11.92 3.25 -13.90
CA LYS A 9 10.53 3.04 -13.45
C LYS A 9 10.25 1.53 -13.41
N LYS A 10 10.53 0.88 -12.28
CA LYS A 10 10.31 -0.55 -12.06
C LYS A 10 8.83 -0.78 -11.79
N GLU A 11 8.27 -1.80 -12.46
CA GLU A 11 6.86 -2.17 -12.65
C GLU A 11 6.03 -2.45 -11.37
N ASN A 12 6.05 -1.56 -10.38
CA ASN A 12 5.22 -1.67 -9.17
C ASN A 12 3.93 -0.79 -9.13
N PRO A 13 3.78 0.33 -9.88
CA PRO A 13 2.55 1.12 -9.81
C PRO A 13 1.34 0.45 -10.48
N ASP A 14 1.55 -0.45 -11.44
CA ASP A 14 0.47 -1.01 -12.28
C ASP A 14 -0.50 -1.94 -11.53
N SER A 15 -0.08 -2.52 -10.40
CA SER A 15 -0.90 -3.49 -9.68
C SER A 15 -2.09 -2.87 -8.96
N LEU A 16 -1.90 -1.70 -8.34
CA LEU A 16 -2.94 -1.00 -7.61
C LEU A 16 -3.70 0.00 -8.49
N ALA A 17 -3.01 0.66 -9.43
CA ALA A 17 -3.66 1.56 -10.40
C ALA A 17 -4.75 0.84 -11.22
N GLY A 18 -4.49 -0.41 -11.59
CA GLY A 18 -5.48 -1.23 -12.29
C GLY A 18 -6.67 -1.69 -11.46
N GLU A 19 -6.72 -1.41 -10.16
CA GLU A 19 -7.88 -1.70 -9.29
C GLU A 19 -8.88 -0.55 -9.20
N ILE A 20 -8.44 0.68 -9.48
CA ILE A 20 -9.24 1.90 -9.32
C ILE A 20 -9.64 2.55 -10.66
N GLY A 21 -8.86 2.35 -11.74
CA GLY A 21 -9.00 3.12 -12.98
C GLY A 21 -10.02 2.61 -13.99
N VAL A 22 -10.41 1.33 -13.99
CA VAL A 22 -11.35 0.79 -15.00
C VAL A 22 -12.32 -0.19 -14.36
N GLN A 23 -13.62 0.12 -14.42
CA GLN A 23 -14.69 -0.67 -13.79
C GLN A 23 -15.50 -1.55 -14.77
N GLY A 24 -15.30 -1.37 -16.07
CA GLY A 24 -16.04 -2.09 -17.11
C GLY A 24 -15.58 -3.53 -17.34
N ILE A 25 -16.41 -4.28 -18.06
CA ILE A 25 -16.16 -5.69 -18.37
C ILE A 25 -14.87 -5.93 -19.17
N GLU A 26 -14.49 -4.97 -20.03
CA GLU A 26 -13.28 -5.07 -20.86
C GLU A 26 -11.98 -5.07 -20.04
N ALA A 27 -11.99 -4.51 -18.83
CA ALA A 27 -10.83 -4.52 -17.94
C ALA A 27 -10.73 -5.78 -17.09
N LEU A 28 -11.80 -6.57 -16.98
CA LEU A 28 -11.83 -7.75 -16.14
C LEU A 28 -10.73 -8.78 -16.48
N PRO A 29 -10.42 -9.09 -17.76
CA PRO A 29 -9.35 -10.03 -18.08
C PRO A 29 -7.99 -9.62 -17.49
N ARG A 30 -7.63 -8.33 -17.55
CA ARG A 30 -6.38 -7.82 -16.97
C ARG A 30 -6.38 -7.92 -15.44
N ARG A 31 -7.52 -7.66 -14.81
CA ARG A 31 -7.70 -7.79 -13.36
C ARG A 31 -7.57 -9.24 -12.90
N VAL A 32 -8.17 -10.17 -13.64
CA VAL A 32 -8.08 -11.62 -13.40
C VAL A 32 -6.65 -12.13 -13.60
N ASP A 33 -5.95 -11.72 -14.67
CA ASP A 33 -4.54 -12.07 -14.91
C ASP A 33 -3.63 -11.58 -13.77
N ARG A 34 -3.81 -10.33 -13.33
CA ARG A 34 -3.07 -9.76 -12.20
C ARG A 34 -3.29 -10.55 -10.91
N TYR A 35 -4.53 -10.92 -10.61
CA TYR A 35 -4.81 -11.78 -9.46
C TYR A 35 -4.22 -13.17 -9.64
N GLY A 36 -4.19 -13.71 -10.86
CA GLY A 36 -3.57 -15.00 -11.18
C GLY A 36 -2.07 -15.00 -10.88
N LYS A 37 -1.36 -13.95 -11.30
CA LYS A 37 0.05 -13.73 -10.95
C LYS A 37 0.25 -13.62 -9.43
N ALA A 38 -0.60 -12.86 -8.75
CA ALA A 38 -0.54 -12.72 -7.30
C ALA A 38 -0.88 -14.00 -6.52
N LYS A 39 -1.73 -14.87 -7.09
CA LYS A 39 -2.02 -16.22 -6.57
C LYS A 39 -0.80 -17.12 -6.72
N LYS A 40 -0.11 -17.08 -7.86
CA LYS A 40 1.14 -17.82 -8.07
C LYS A 40 2.19 -17.43 -7.02
N ASP A 41 2.42 -16.14 -6.80
CA ASP A 41 3.33 -15.64 -5.76
C ASP A 41 2.95 -16.16 -4.35
N ALA A 42 1.64 -16.31 -4.08
CA ALA A 42 1.16 -16.85 -2.81
C ALA A 42 1.36 -18.38 -2.68
N LEU A 43 1.33 -19.13 -3.79
CA LEU A 43 1.67 -20.55 -3.82
C LEU A 43 3.16 -20.74 -3.57
N ASP A 44 4.02 -19.99 -4.26
CA ASP A 44 5.48 -20.04 -4.08
C ASP A 44 5.87 -19.74 -2.62
N MET A 45 5.19 -18.77 -1.99
CA MET A 45 5.35 -18.48 -0.57
C MET A 45 4.81 -19.60 0.34
N ALA A 46 3.69 -20.22 -0.01
CA ALA A 46 3.13 -21.34 0.75
C ALA A 46 4.08 -22.54 0.75
N ASP A 47 4.63 -22.89 -0.42
CA ASP A 47 5.57 -23.99 -0.60
C ASP A 47 6.86 -23.73 0.19
N PHE A 48 7.38 -22.49 0.15
CA PHE A 48 8.52 -22.10 0.97
C PHE A 48 8.25 -22.26 2.47
N ILE A 49 7.12 -21.75 2.97
CA ILE A 49 6.76 -21.82 4.40
C ILE A 49 6.47 -23.26 4.84
N SER A 50 5.94 -24.11 3.96
CA SER A 50 5.64 -25.52 4.27
C SER A 50 6.87 -26.38 4.55
N GLN A 51 8.07 -25.87 4.30
CA GLN A 51 9.32 -26.55 4.66
C GLN A 51 9.71 -26.33 6.13
N SER A 52 9.00 -25.46 6.85
CA SER A 52 9.26 -25.17 8.27
C SER A 52 8.59 -26.19 9.20
N ASP A 53 9.29 -26.66 10.23
CA ASP A 53 8.70 -27.53 11.25
C ASP A 53 7.75 -26.80 12.24
N ASP A 54 7.61 -25.47 12.16
CA ASP A 54 6.72 -24.70 13.05
C ASP A 54 5.23 -24.93 12.70
N PRO A 55 4.43 -25.52 13.60
CA PRO A 55 3.00 -25.77 13.35
C PRO A 55 2.17 -24.51 13.07
N GLN A 56 2.56 -23.35 13.57
CA GLN A 56 1.90 -22.08 13.26
C GLN A 56 2.18 -21.64 11.82
N LEU A 57 3.42 -21.83 11.37
CA LEU A 57 3.81 -21.54 9.98
C LEU A 57 3.13 -22.49 9.00
N GLN A 58 2.99 -23.77 9.34
CA GLN A 58 2.23 -24.73 8.55
C GLN A 58 0.76 -24.31 8.35
N LYS A 59 0.09 -23.81 9.39
CA LYS A 59 -1.27 -23.24 9.28
C LYS A 59 -1.30 -22.00 8.38
N VAL A 60 -0.24 -21.19 8.38
CA VAL A 60 -0.11 -20.03 7.48
C VAL A 60 0.05 -20.51 6.04
N ALA A 61 0.93 -21.48 5.78
CA ALA A 61 1.12 -22.08 4.46
C ALA A 61 -0.19 -22.65 3.89
N GLN A 62 -0.96 -23.42 4.68
CA GLN A 62 -2.25 -23.96 4.24
C GLN A 62 -3.28 -22.86 3.88
N ARG A 63 -3.26 -21.74 4.60
CA ARG A 63 -4.13 -20.59 4.27
C ARG A 63 -3.68 -19.90 2.99
N LEU A 64 -2.37 -19.76 2.78
CA LEU A 64 -1.81 -19.18 1.56
C LEU A 64 -2.09 -20.06 0.35
N SER A 65 -1.92 -21.38 0.47
CA SER A 65 -2.09 -22.34 -0.63
C SER A 65 -3.51 -22.33 -1.19
N THR A 66 -4.52 -22.04 -0.35
CA THR A 66 -5.92 -21.93 -0.76
C THR A 66 -6.38 -20.48 -1.02
N CYS A 67 -5.55 -19.47 -0.75
CA CYS A 67 -5.91 -18.08 -0.99
C CYS A 67 -6.09 -17.85 -2.50
N GLY A 68 -7.22 -17.35 -2.94
CA GLY A 68 -7.53 -17.08 -4.34
C GLY A 68 -7.97 -18.32 -5.12
N ASP A 69 -8.36 -19.43 -4.51
CA ASP A 69 -8.80 -20.62 -5.27
C ASP A 69 -9.99 -20.34 -6.19
N TYR A 70 -10.82 -19.37 -5.82
CA TYR A 70 -11.89 -18.85 -6.66
C TYR A 70 -12.02 -17.33 -6.52
N LEU A 71 -12.58 -16.73 -7.56
CA LEU A 71 -13.02 -15.34 -7.61
C LEU A 71 -14.43 -15.31 -8.20
N VAL A 72 -15.32 -14.53 -7.61
CA VAL A 72 -16.69 -14.32 -8.07
C VAL A 72 -16.85 -12.84 -8.33
N PHE A 73 -17.07 -12.50 -9.60
CA PHE A 73 -17.40 -11.13 -9.99
C PHE A 73 -18.89 -11.03 -10.29
N ARG A 74 -19.47 -9.87 -9.99
CA ARG A 74 -20.77 -9.45 -10.50
C ARG A 74 -20.55 -8.34 -11.53
N HIS A 75 -21.05 -8.54 -12.74
CA HIS A 75 -21.08 -7.52 -13.79
C HIS A 75 -22.49 -6.92 -13.84
N PHE A 76 -22.61 -5.69 -13.35
CA PHE A 76 -23.80 -4.85 -13.45
C PHE A 76 -23.84 -4.24 -14.85
N TYR A 77 -24.32 -5.03 -15.81
CA TYR A 77 -24.20 -4.76 -17.24
C TYR A 77 -24.96 -3.52 -17.70
N THR A 78 -25.94 -3.04 -16.95
CA THR A 78 -26.69 -1.80 -17.26
C THR A 78 -25.87 -0.53 -17.09
N ILE A 79 -24.80 -0.59 -16.29
CA ILE A 79 -23.92 0.55 -15.98
C ILE A 79 -22.44 0.22 -16.20
N ASP A 80 -22.18 -0.94 -16.80
CA ASP A 80 -20.85 -1.54 -17.02
C ASP A 80 -19.92 -1.42 -15.80
N GLN A 81 -20.36 -1.94 -14.65
CA GLN A 81 -19.51 -2.05 -13.45
C GLN A 81 -19.29 -3.50 -13.04
N VAL A 82 -18.04 -3.85 -12.76
CA VAL A 82 -17.62 -5.18 -12.31
C VAL A 82 -17.09 -5.10 -10.88
N LYS A 83 -17.75 -5.83 -9.96
CA LYS A 83 -17.37 -5.89 -8.55
C LYS A 83 -16.94 -7.31 -8.17
N LEU A 84 -15.81 -7.44 -7.49
CA LEU A 84 -15.38 -8.67 -6.84
C LEU A 84 -16.29 -8.93 -5.64
N HIS A 85 -17.30 -9.75 -5.84
CA HIS A 85 -18.35 -10.06 -4.87
C HIS A 85 -17.99 -11.23 -3.95
N GLY A 86 -17.11 -12.14 -4.37
CA GLY A 86 -16.69 -13.27 -3.56
C GLY A 86 -15.29 -13.75 -3.90
N ALA A 87 -14.54 -14.19 -2.91
CA ALA A 87 -13.22 -14.78 -3.09
C ALA A 87 -12.78 -15.55 -1.84
N ARG A 88 -11.91 -16.54 -2.02
CA ARG A 88 -11.18 -17.15 -0.89
C ARG A 88 -9.98 -16.28 -0.55
N LEU A 89 -9.93 -15.64 0.62
CA LEU A 89 -8.83 -14.75 0.99
C LEU A 89 -8.20 -15.13 2.32
N CYS A 90 -6.87 -15.26 2.35
CA CYS A 90 -6.14 -15.66 3.57
C CYS A 90 -5.94 -14.51 4.56
N MET A 91 -6.13 -13.25 4.14
CA MET A 91 -5.93 -12.03 4.93
C MET A 91 -4.49 -11.80 5.42
N LYS A 92 -3.51 -12.53 4.88
CA LYS A 92 -2.07 -12.42 5.22
C LYS A 92 -1.36 -11.43 4.28
N HIS A 93 -1.77 -10.16 4.31
CA HIS A 93 -1.29 -9.11 3.38
C HIS A 93 0.22 -8.81 3.41
N LEU A 94 1.00 -9.33 4.36
CA LEU A 94 2.48 -9.25 4.36
C LEU A 94 3.15 -10.46 3.69
N LEU A 95 2.39 -11.52 3.38
CA LEU A 95 2.85 -12.75 2.73
C LEU A 95 2.12 -13.02 1.41
N CYS A 96 0.92 -12.50 1.25
CA CYS A 96 0.03 -12.76 0.12
C CYS A 96 -0.21 -11.47 -0.65
N LYS A 97 0.41 -11.38 -1.82
CA LYS A 97 0.27 -10.25 -2.74
C LYS A 97 -1.18 -10.00 -3.15
N LEU A 98 -1.99 -11.05 -3.35
CA LEU A 98 -3.42 -10.89 -3.66
C LEU A 98 -4.15 -10.13 -2.54
N CYS A 99 -4.00 -10.58 -1.29
CA CYS A 99 -4.59 -9.89 -0.14
C CYS A 99 -4.02 -8.48 0.05
N ALA A 100 -2.76 -8.27 -0.29
CA ALA A 100 -2.11 -6.98 -0.21
C ALA A 100 -2.66 -5.98 -1.26
N ILE A 101 -2.87 -6.41 -2.51
CA ILE A 101 -3.51 -5.63 -3.58
C ILE A 101 -4.90 -5.18 -3.12
N ARG A 102 -5.70 -6.14 -2.68
CA ARG A 102 -7.09 -5.88 -2.27
C ARG A 102 -7.17 -4.94 -1.07
N ARG A 103 -6.28 -5.12 -0.08
CA ARG A 103 -6.18 -4.24 1.09
C ARG A 103 -5.81 -2.82 0.66
N GLY A 104 -4.77 -2.68 -0.18
CA GLY A 104 -4.35 -1.39 -0.73
C GLY A 104 -5.47 -0.68 -1.48
N ALA A 105 -6.22 -1.41 -2.32
CA ALA A 105 -7.32 -0.85 -3.12
C ALA A 105 -8.45 -0.28 -2.26
N LYS A 106 -8.83 -1.01 -1.18
CA LYS A 106 -9.86 -0.55 -0.24
C LYS A 106 -9.41 0.69 0.52
N TYR A 107 -8.16 0.74 0.99
CA TYR A 107 -7.63 1.94 1.63
C TYR A 107 -7.57 3.12 0.67
N LEU A 108 -7.07 2.90 -0.55
CA LEU A 108 -6.98 3.93 -1.58
C LEU A 108 -8.35 4.54 -1.88
N ALA A 109 -9.38 3.71 -2.09
CA ALA A 109 -10.74 4.19 -2.32
C ALA A 109 -11.27 5.04 -1.15
N ALA A 110 -11.13 4.56 0.09
CA ALA A 110 -11.61 5.27 1.28
C ALA A 110 -10.90 6.62 1.49
N TYR A 111 -9.58 6.66 1.27
CA TYR A 111 -8.80 7.88 1.45
C TYR A 111 -8.97 8.87 0.29
N LEU A 112 -9.18 8.39 -0.95
CA LEU A 112 -9.56 9.27 -2.07
C LEU A 112 -10.94 9.88 -1.84
N GLN A 113 -11.94 9.09 -1.42
CA GLN A 113 -13.26 9.63 -1.07
C GLN A 113 -13.16 10.69 0.03
N ARG A 114 -12.35 10.43 1.08
CA ARG A 114 -12.10 11.42 2.14
C ARG A 114 -11.42 12.67 1.59
N PHE A 115 -10.44 12.52 0.71
CA PHE A 115 -9.73 13.63 0.09
C PHE A 115 -10.67 14.52 -0.73
N GLU A 116 -11.56 13.94 -1.54
CA GLU A 116 -12.53 14.68 -2.33
C GLU A 116 -13.46 15.55 -1.46
N LEU A 117 -13.96 14.99 -0.35
CA LEU A 117 -14.77 15.74 0.61
C LEU A 117 -14.00 16.90 1.25
N LEU A 118 -12.73 16.67 1.62
CA LEU A 118 -11.88 17.71 2.21
C LEU A 118 -11.57 18.82 1.22
N ARG A 119 -11.30 18.46 -0.05
CA ARG A 119 -11.03 19.41 -1.14
C ARG A 119 -12.26 20.25 -1.46
N ALA A 120 -13.45 19.64 -1.49
CA ALA A 120 -14.71 20.36 -1.67
C ALA A 120 -14.97 21.36 -0.53
N GLY A 121 -14.63 21.01 0.72
CA GLY A 121 -14.80 21.88 1.88
C GLY A 121 -13.74 22.99 2.01
N ASN A 122 -12.52 22.79 1.50
CA ASN A 122 -11.49 23.82 1.43
C ASN A 122 -10.66 23.67 0.14
N PRO A 123 -11.02 24.39 -0.94
CA PRO A 123 -10.34 24.31 -2.23
C PRO A 123 -8.88 24.76 -2.23
N ARG A 124 -8.40 25.43 -1.16
CA ARG A 124 -6.99 25.83 -1.04
C ARG A 124 -6.09 24.66 -0.65
N LEU A 125 -6.65 23.59 -0.08
CA LEU A 125 -5.87 22.42 0.33
C LEU A 125 -5.36 21.65 -0.89
N ARG A 126 -4.05 21.36 -0.87
CA ARG A 126 -3.35 20.57 -1.86
C ARG A 126 -2.76 19.32 -1.22
N ALA A 127 -2.68 18.26 -2.01
CA ALA A 127 -2.04 17.01 -1.60
C ALA A 127 -0.57 17.01 -2.01
N TYR A 128 0.29 16.53 -1.12
CA TYR A 128 1.72 16.38 -1.32
C TYR A 128 2.13 14.96 -0.98
N LEU A 129 2.97 14.35 -1.81
CA LEU A 129 3.63 13.10 -1.54
C LEU A 129 4.92 13.41 -0.77
N VAL A 130 5.01 12.88 0.44
CA VAL A 130 6.17 13.00 1.31
C VAL A 130 6.76 11.62 1.56
N THR A 131 8.06 11.47 1.33
CA THR A 131 8.81 10.26 1.67
C THR A 131 9.85 10.57 2.73
N LEU A 132 9.82 9.82 3.83
CA LEU A 132 10.82 9.91 4.90
C LEU A 132 11.55 8.58 5.02
N THR A 133 12.88 8.61 5.07
CA THR A 133 13.70 7.40 5.24
C THR A 133 14.58 7.52 6.48
N VAL A 134 14.93 6.40 7.08
CA VAL A 134 16.06 6.32 8.05
C VAL A 134 17.26 5.65 7.37
N LYS A 135 18.42 5.66 8.02
CA LYS A 135 19.59 4.98 7.49
C LYS A 135 19.39 3.46 7.51
N ASP A 136 19.83 2.80 6.44
CA ASP A 136 19.83 1.35 6.32
C ASP A 136 20.54 0.67 7.50
N GLY A 137 20.08 -0.52 7.89
CA GLY A 137 20.70 -1.31 8.95
C GLY A 137 20.42 -2.80 8.85
N ASP A 138 21.13 -3.59 9.65
CA ASP A 138 21.12 -5.04 9.54
C ASP A 138 19.93 -5.69 10.27
N ASP A 139 19.36 -5.02 11.26
CA ASP A 139 18.19 -5.49 12.04
C ASP A 139 16.91 -4.77 11.60
N LEU A 140 15.96 -5.53 11.04
CA LEU A 140 14.68 -4.99 10.58
C LEU A 140 13.85 -4.39 11.73
N LYS A 141 13.79 -5.09 12.86
CA LYS A 141 12.94 -4.70 13.99
C LYS A 141 13.41 -3.37 14.53
N GLU A 142 14.71 -3.26 14.77
CA GLU A 142 15.31 -2.05 15.30
C GLU A 142 15.18 -0.89 14.31
N ARG A 143 15.50 -1.08 13.03
CA ARG A 143 15.35 -0.03 12.01
C ARG A 143 13.89 0.43 11.86
N PHE A 144 12.94 -0.49 11.89
CA PHE A 144 11.51 -0.15 11.86
C PHE A 144 11.07 0.62 13.12
N GLU A 145 11.51 0.21 14.30
CA GLU A 145 11.21 0.91 15.56
C GLU A 145 11.81 2.32 15.58
N HIS A 146 13.03 2.50 15.05
CA HIS A 146 13.68 3.79 14.88
C HIS A 146 12.87 4.73 13.98
N LEU A 147 12.50 4.27 12.78
CA LEU A 147 11.65 5.02 11.86
C LEU A 147 10.30 5.38 12.49
N LYS A 148 9.66 4.41 13.16
CA LYS A 148 8.35 4.61 13.79
C LYS A 148 8.42 5.65 14.91
N LYS A 149 9.40 5.56 15.81
CA LYS A 149 9.60 6.53 16.91
C LYS A 149 9.90 7.92 16.37
N SER A 150 10.75 8.01 15.35
CA SER A 150 11.09 9.28 14.70
C SER A 150 9.86 9.94 14.07
N GLN A 151 9.05 9.16 13.35
CA GLN A 151 7.78 9.64 12.80
C GLN A 151 6.82 10.12 13.90
N GLN A 152 6.69 9.35 14.99
CA GLN A 152 5.85 9.75 16.12
C GLN A 152 6.32 11.07 16.74
N GLU A 153 7.62 11.24 16.95
CA GLU A 153 8.18 12.49 17.50
C GLU A 153 7.95 13.68 16.57
N LEU A 154 8.09 13.51 15.25
CA LEU A 154 7.79 14.57 14.27
C LEU A 154 6.35 15.09 14.43
N TRP A 155 5.37 14.19 14.55
CA TRP A 155 3.97 14.57 14.79
C TRP A 155 3.72 15.12 16.19
N MET A 156 4.41 14.60 17.22
CA MET A 156 4.31 15.15 18.57
C MET A 156 4.81 16.60 18.63
N ARG A 157 5.87 16.96 17.89
CA ARG A 157 6.34 18.35 17.81
C ARG A 157 5.28 19.30 17.25
N LYS A 158 4.56 18.90 16.18
CA LYS A 158 3.39 19.63 15.68
C LYS A 158 2.32 19.78 16.76
N HIS A 159 1.99 18.70 17.48
CA HIS A 159 0.96 18.74 18.52
C HIS A 159 1.34 19.60 19.72
N ARG A 160 2.63 19.70 20.06
CA ARG A 160 3.12 20.57 21.14
C ARG A 160 3.09 22.07 20.78
N GLY A 161 2.97 22.42 19.51
CA GLY A 161 2.82 23.82 19.05
C GLY A 161 4.03 24.72 19.30
N ARG A 162 5.25 24.14 19.32
CA ARG A 162 6.51 24.88 19.58
C ARG A 162 7.30 25.20 18.32
N GLY A 163 6.62 25.28 17.17
CA GLY A 163 7.24 25.34 15.85
C GLY A 163 7.53 23.95 15.30
N SER A 164 6.88 23.62 14.19
CA SER A 164 7.08 22.38 13.44
C SER A 164 7.00 22.68 11.93
N PRO A 165 7.80 21.99 11.09
CA PRO A 165 7.60 22.04 9.64
C PRO A 165 6.22 21.52 9.21
N LEU A 166 5.45 20.90 10.12
CA LEU A 166 4.10 20.42 9.88
C LEU A 166 3.00 21.37 10.41
N ASP A 167 3.29 22.56 10.93
CA ASP A 167 2.26 23.40 11.57
C ASP A 167 1.10 23.77 10.62
N GLY A 168 1.38 23.98 9.33
CA GLY A 168 0.38 24.23 8.27
C GLY A 168 -0.33 22.98 7.73
N VAL A 169 -0.04 21.79 8.26
CA VAL A 169 -0.63 20.53 7.78
C VAL A 169 -2.01 20.32 8.41
N ALA A 170 -3.02 20.23 7.55
CA ALA A 170 -4.41 19.95 7.91
C ALA A 170 -4.63 18.46 8.21
N GLY A 171 -3.92 17.57 7.52
CA GLY A 171 -3.99 16.13 7.75
C GLY A 171 -2.95 15.36 6.98
N ALA A 172 -2.71 14.11 7.38
CA ALA A 172 -1.87 13.20 6.62
C ALA A 172 -2.30 11.75 6.79
N VAL A 173 -1.95 10.91 5.82
CA VAL A 173 -2.01 9.45 5.91
C VAL A 173 -0.69 8.90 5.41
N TRP A 174 -0.13 7.91 6.10
CA TRP A 174 1.13 7.29 5.72
C TRP A 174 1.09 5.79 5.88
N SER A 175 1.94 5.11 5.11
CA SER A 175 2.26 3.70 5.26
C SER A 175 3.75 3.50 5.43
N TYR A 176 4.12 2.44 6.13
CA TYR A 176 5.51 2.01 6.22
C TYR A 176 5.78 0.94 5.16
N GLU A 177 6.91 1.08 4.47
CA GLU A 177 7.42 0.13 3.50
C GLU A 177 8.80 -0.37 3.95
N VAL A 178 9.04 -1.67 3.81
CA VAL A 178 10.33 -2.29 4.06
C VAL A 178 10.80 -3.07 2.83
N LYS A 179 12.09 -2.94 2.52
CA LYS A 179 12.77 -3.75 1.51
C LYS A 179 14.19 -4.09 1.94
N ARG A 180 14.75 -5.14 1.34
CA ARG A 180 16.16 -5.45 1.47
C ARG A 180 16.94 -4.85 0.30
N GLY A 181 17.97 -4.07 0.58
CA GLY A 181 18.76 -3.41 -0.45
C GLY A 181 19.54 -4.42 -1.30
N ALA A 182 19.27 -4.47 -2.61
CA ALA A 182 19.83 -5.47 -3.52
C ALA A 182 21.38 -5.51 -3.58
N GLY A 183 22.06 -4.42 -3.20
CA GLY A 183 23.53 -4.37 -3.13
C GLY A 183 24.11 -4.32 -1.73
N SER A 184 23.34 -3.92 -0.71
CA SER A 184 23.84 -3.74 0.67
C SER A 184 23.52 -4.92 1.58
N GLY A 185 22.48 -5.72 1.27
CA GLY A 185 21.95 -6.73 2.18
C GLY A 185 21.28 -6.16 3.43
N LYS A 186 21.15 -4.83 3.52
CA LYS A 186 20.58 -4.12 4.68
C LYS A 186 19.09 -3.84 4.49
N TRP A 187 18.38 -3.71 5.60
CA TRP A 187 16.99 -3.29 5.63
C TRP A 187 16.87 -1.79 5.39
N HIS A 188 15.96 -1.42 4.51
CA HIS A 188 15.64 -0.05 4.13
C HIS A 188 14.18 0.27 4.47
N PRO A 189 13.84 0.51 5.75
CA PRO A 189 12.53 0.99 6.11
C PRO A 189 12.38 2.46 5.72
N HIS A 190 11.25 2.77 5.11
CA HIS A 190 10.83 4.12 4.82
C HIS A 190 9.31 4.24 4.96
N LEU A 191 8.81 5.46 4.90
CA LEU A 191 7.38 5.70 4.81
C LEU A 191 7.07 6.62 3.64
N HIS A 192 5.93 6.37 3.02
CA HIS A 192 5.29 7.28 2.08
C HIS A 192 4.06 7.88 2.76
N MET A 193 3.84 9.16 2.54
CA MET A 193 2.78 9.93 3.20
C MET A 193 2.11 10.86 2.21
N VAL A 194 0.78 10.87 2.21
CA VAL A 194 0.01 11.98 1.64
C VAL A 194 -0.15 13.01 2.74
N VAL A 195 0.29 14.24 2.47
CA VAL A 195 0.11 15.40 3.34
C VAL A 195 -0.86 16.38 2.69
N LEU A 196 -1.82 16.86 3.46
CA LEU A 196 -2.79 17.87 3.06
C LEU A 196 -2.45 19.21 3.71
N ALA A 197 -2.12 20.22 2.90
CA ALA A 197 -1.77 21.56 3.34
C ALA A 197 -2.12 22.59 2.25
N GLU A 198 -2.31 23.86 2.61
CA GLU A 198 -2.47 24.92 1.59
C GLU A 198 -1.15 25.16 0.83
N TYR A 199 -0.04 25.03 1.53
CA TYR A 199 1.30 25.12 0.99
C TYR A 199 2.25 24.22 1.80
N LEU A 200 3.10 23.46 1.10
CA LEU A 200 4.22 22.73 1.66
C LEU A 200 5.42 22.90 0.73
N PRO A 201 6.57 23.39 1.21
CA PRO A 201 7.77 23.54 0.38
C PRO A 201 8.19 22.18 -0.20
N SER A 202 8.47 22.15 -1.50
CA SER A 202 9.10 20.98 -2.12
C SER A 202 10.51 20.81 -1.54
N GLU A 203 10.91 19.57 -1.31
CA GLU A 203 12.24 19.21 -0.82
C GLU A 203 12.74 18.02 -1.63
N ASP A 204 13.92 18.17 -2.22
CA ASP A 204 14.67 17.06 -2.78
C ASP A 204 16.15 17.27 -2.40
N TYR A 205 16.76 16.29 -1.73
CA TYR A 205 18.16 16.38 -1.33
C TYR A 205 19.06 16.17 -2.56
N GLN A 206 19.12 17.17 -3.44
CA GLN A 206 20.02 17.20 -4.60
C GLN A 206 21.02 18.37 -4.52
N GLU A 207 20.75 19.41 -3.73
CA GLU A 207 21.52 20.67 -3.77
C GLU A 207 22.24 21.01 -2.45
N GLY A 208 22.45 20.02 -1.57
CA GLY A 208 23.29 20.18 -0.36
C GLY A 208 22.71 21.06 0.75
N THR A 209 21.51 21.62 0.58
CA THR A 209 20.80 22.39 1.61
C THR A 209 19.63 21.57 2.15
N LEU A 210 19.47 21.52 3.48
CA LEU A 210 18.33 20.86 4.11
C LEU A 210 17.14 21.83 4.16
N GLY A 211 15.99 21.41 3.60
CA GLY A 211 14.73 22.09 3.85
C GLY A 211 14.28 21.95 5.32
N ALA A 212 13.23 22.67 5.71
CA ALA A 212 12.76 22.69 7.10
C ALA A 212 12.32 21.30 7.61
N LEU A 213 11.69 20.49 6.75
CA LEU A 213 11.28 19.14 7.11
C LEU A 213 12.49 18.21 7.20
N SER A 214 13.40 18.27 6.23
CA SER A 214 14.67 17.55 6.26
C SER A 214 15.53 17.86 7.49
N ALA A 215 15.66 19.13 7.87
CA ALA A 215 16.41 19.55 9.06
C ALA A 215 15.77 19.03 10.36
N ALA A 216 14.43 19.12 10.48
CA ALA A 216 13.71 18.55 11.61
C ALA A 216 13.84 17.02 11.66
N TRP A 217 13.77 16.35 10.51
CA TRP A 217 13.93 14.90 10.40
C TRP A 217 15.32 14.45 10.85
N HIS A 218 16.37 15.16 10.43
CA HIS A 218 17.74 14.91 10.88
C HIS A 218 17.90 15.12 12.38
N ASN A 219 17.32 16.19 12.92
CA ASN A 219 17.37 16.44 14.36
C ASN A 219 16.65 15.36 15.18
N ILE A 220 15.59 14.74 14.65
CA ILE A 220 14.85 13.68 15.32
C ILE A 220 15.57 12.33 15.19
N THR A 221 15.98 11.97 13.99
CA THR A 221 16.53 10.65 13.69
C THR A 221 18.00 10.52 14.10
N GLY A 222 18.76 11.61 14.02
CA GLY A 222 20.21 11.62 14.21
C GLY A 222 21.01 10.89 13.11
N ASP A 223 20.34 10.22 12.17
CA ASP A 223 20.99 9.38 11.15
C ASP A 223 20.47 9.59 9.72
N SER A 224 19.42 10.39 9.54
CA SER A 224 18.85 10.66 8.22
C SER A 224 18.26 12.06 8.08
N PHE A 225 18.68 12.74 7.02
CA PHE A 225 18.05 13.97 6.53
C PHE A 225 17.27 13.71 5.23
N MET A 226 17.18 12.46 4.78
CA MET A 226 16.60 12.10 3.49
C MET A 226 15.09 12.24 3.52
N VAL A 227 14.62 13.32 2.90
CA VAL A 227 13.21 13.69 2.74
C VAL A 227 12.98 14.01 1.28
N ASN A 228 11.83 13.59 0.75
CA ASN A 228 11.35 14.02 -0.55
C ASN A 228 9.92 14.56 -0.40
N VAL A 229 9.66 15.78 -0.86
CA VAL A 229 8.33 16.40 -0.87
C VAL A 229 8.01 16.83 -2.29
N LYS A 230 6.92 16.30 -2.85
CA LYS A 230 6.45 16.62 -4.20
C LYS A 230 4.95 16.87 -4.19
N PRO A 231 4.44 17.90 -4.90
CA PRO A 231 2.99 18.07 -5.04
C PRO A 231 2.40 16.87 -5.80
N ILE A 232 1.21 16.44 -5.37
CA ILE A 232 0.40 15.45 -6.10
C ILE A 232 -0.47 16.21 -7.12
N SER A 233 -0.58 15.66 -8.34
CA SER A 233 -1.43 16.23 -9.39
C SER A 233 -2.87 16.40 -8.90
N GLN A 234 -3.48 17.54 -9.21
CA GLN A 234 -4.90 17.79 -8.92
C GLN A 234 -5.82 17.11 -9.94
N GLU A 235 -5.32 16.87 -11.15
CA GLU A 235 -6.01 16.20 -12.25
C GLU A 235 -6.00 14.68 -12.06
N ASP A 236 -4.91 14.15 -11.50
CA ASP A 236 -4.77 12.73 -11.18
C ASP A 236 -4.21 12.56 -9.74
N PRO A 237 -5.03 12.81 -8.71
CA PRO A 237 -4.62 12.62 -7.32
C PRO A 237 -4.41 11.14 -6.99
N ALA A 238 -5.08 10.24 -7.71
CA ALA A 238 -4.99 8.81 -7.49
C ALA A 238 -3.57 8.28 -7.68
N SER A 239 -2.85 8.76 -8.71
CA SER A 239 -1.43 8.41 -8.93
C SER A 239 -0.54 8.62 -7.70
N GLY A 240 -0.71 9.74 -6.99
CA GLY A 240 0.05 10.05 -5.78
C GLY A 240 -0.37 9.22 -4.57
N PHE A 241 -1.67 8.96 -4.42
CA PHE A 241 -2.19 8.13 -3.32
C PHE A 241 -1.80 6.66 -3.49
N ILE A 242 -1.71 6.16 -4.73
CA ILE A 242 -1.25 4.80 -5.01
C ILE A 242 0.09 4.54 -4.34
N GLU A 243 1.04 5.49 -4.41
CA GLU A 243 2.37 5.34 -3.79
C GLU A 243 2.29 5.04 -2.29
N VAL A 244 1.34 5.66 -1.59
CA VAL A 244 1.14 5.49 -0.16
C VAL A 244 0.42 4.19 0.18
N PHE A 245 -0.48 3.69 -0.66
CA PHE A 245 -1.24 2.46 -0.39
C PHE A 245 -0.69 1.22 -1.09
N LYS A 246 0.55 1.31 -1.62
CA LYS A 246 1.34 0.16 -2.05
C LYS A 246 1.59 -0.82 -0.89
N TYR A 247 2.24 -1.92 -1.23
CA TYR A 247 2.56 -2.99 -0.30
C TYR A 247 3.51 -2.50 0.79
N ALA A 248 3.25 -2.86 2.05
CA ALA A 248 4.21 -2.65 3.13
C ALA A 248 5.51 -3.47 2.94
N VAL A 249 5.47 -4.48 2.08
CA VAL A 249 6.60 -5.35 1.73
C VAL A 249 6.73 -5.39 0.22
N LYS A 250 7.93 -5.17 -0.30
CA LYS A 250 8.20 -5.19 -1.74
C LYS A 250 8.34 -6.61 -2.29
N PHE A 251 7.21 -7.33 -2.41
CA PHE A 251 7.15 -8.74 -2.84
C PHE A 251 8.02 -9.10 -4.05
N SER A 252 8.12 -8.21 -5.04
CA SER A 252 8.88 -8.43 -6.29
C SER A 252 10.38 -8.12 -6.18
N GLU A 253 10.84 -7.51 -5.09
CA GLU A 253 12.21 -7.02 -4.94
C GLU A 253 12.95 -7.71 -3.77
N GLN A 254 12.37 -8.73 -3.13
CA GLN A 254 13.00 -9.45 -2.02
C GLN A 254 12.69 -10.95 -2.01
N SER A 255 13.55 -11.74 -1.36
CA SER A 255 13.41 -13.20 -1.27
C SER A 255 12.20 -13.65 -0.45
N GLN A 256 11.78 -14.92 -0.58
CA GLN A 256 10.75 -15.48 0.30
C GLN A 256 11.19 -15.48 1.78
N ALA A 257 12.48 -15.73 2.05
CA ALA A 257 13.05 -15.71 3.39
C ALA A 257 12.95 -14.32 4.03
N ASP A 258 13.31 -13.27 3.29
CA ASP A 258 13.18 -11.88 3.77
C ASP A 258 11.71 -11.48 3.97
N THR A 259 10.82 -11.94 3.10
CA THR A 259 9.37 -11.70 3.22
C THR A 259 8.79 -12.39 4.46
N LEU A 260 9.19 -13.63 4.73
CA LEU A 260 8.81 -14.34 5.93
C LEU A 260 9.36 -13.64 7.19
N HIS A 261 10.62 -13.22 7.17
CA HIS A 261 11.24 -12.47 8.26
C HIS A 261 10.50 -11.15 8.53
N ALA A 262 10.15 -10.41 7.48
CA ALA A 262 9.39 -9.17 7.59
C ALA A 262 7.98 -9.42 8.16
N PHE A 263 7.29 -10.46 7.70
CA PHE A 263 6.01 -10.86 8.27
C PHE A 263 6.12 -11.20 9.76
N LEU A 264 7.08 -12.02 10.16
CA LEU A 264 7.26 -12.42 11.55
C LEU A 264 7.60 -11.23 12.46
N THR A 265 8.37 -10.27 11.93
CA THR A 265 8.79 -9.07 12.67
C THR A 265 7.67 -8.04 12.79
N LEU A 266 6.89 -7.83 11.72
CA LEU A 266 5.93 -6.73 11.61
C LEU A 266 4.48 -7.15 11.85
N ARG A 267 4.16 -8.45 11.94
CA ARG A 267 2.80 -8.92 12.23
C ARG A 267 2.27 -8.28 13.52
N GLY A 268 1.04 -7.77 13.46
CA GLY A 268 0.39 -7.09 14.58
C GLY A 268 0.85 -5.65 14.82
N LYS A 269 1.83 -5.14 14.06
CA LYS A 269 2.17 -3.71 14.09
C LYS A 269 1.21 -2.94 13.17
N ARG A 270 0.90 -1.70 13.56
CA ARG A 270 0.16 -0.76 12.72
C ARG A 270 1.10 -0.18 11.67
N LEU A 271 0.90 -0.56 10.40
CA LEU A 271 1.73 -0.16 9.26
C LEU A 271 1.09 0.94 8.39
N ILE A 272 -0.15 1.33 8.70
CA ILE A 272 -0.82 2.48 8.09
C ILE A 272 -1.38 3.33 9.25
N ALA A 273 -1.17 4.64 9.21
CA ALA A 273 -1.69 5.55 10.21
C ALA A 273 -2.01 6.92 9.59
N SER A 274 -2.80 7.71 10.31
CA SER A 274 -3.24 9.02 9.85
C SER A 274 -3.29 10.07 10.97
N SER A 275 -3.31 11.33 10.57
CA SER A 275 -3.37 12.50 11.43
C SER A 275 -4.29 13.59 10.84
N GLY A 276 -4.80 14.46 11.70
CA GLY A 276 -5.67 15.58 11.33
C GLY A 276 -6.89 15.16 10.52
N ALA A 277 -7.13 15.85 9.40
CA ALA A 277 -8.31 15.68 8.54
C ALA A 277 -8.53 14.26 7.99
N PHE A 278 -7.47 13.45 7.93
CA PHE A 278 -7.50 12.06 7.50
C PHE A 278 -7.73 11.05 8.64
N ARG A 279 -7.83 11.50 9.90
CA ARG A 279 -8.24 10.62 11.01
C ARG A 279 -9.70 10.20 10.88
N GLY A 280 -9.99 9.00 11.36
CA GLY A 280 -11.35 8.45 11.38
C GLY A 280 -11.80 7.80 10.08
N VAL A 281 -10.97 7.80 9.02
CA VAL A 281 -11.21 6.97 7.84
C VAL A 281 -11.21 5.49 8.27
N PRO A 282 -12.29 4.74 8.06
CA PRO A 282 -12.43 3.37 8.56
C PRO A 282 -11.42 2.44 7.89
N GLU A 283 -10.89 1.49 8.67
CA GLU A 283 -10.10 0.41 8.10
C GLU A 283 -11.02 -0.57 7.34
N PRO A 284 -10.58 -1.13 6.19
CA PRO A 284 -11.37 -2.12 5.46
C PRO A 284 -11.64 -3.35 6.33
N VAL A 285 -12.93 -3.63 6.58
CA VAL A 285 -13.37 -4.81 7.34
C VAL A 285 -13.28 -6.08 6.48
N ASP A 286 -13.53 -5.94 5.18
CA ASP A 286 -13.37 -6.96 4.16
C ASP A 286 -12.41 -6.51 3.03
N LEU A 287 -12.10 -7.44 2.13
CA LEU A 287 -11.29 -7.22 0.93
C LEU A 287 -12.08 -7.37 -0.38
N LEU A 288 -13.41 -7.50 -0.27
CA LEU A 288 -14.33 -7.59 -1.41
C LEU A 288 -14.72 -6.18 -1.85
N ASP A 289 -15.24 -6.04 -3.07
CA ASP A 289 -15.73 -4.74 -3.51
C ASP A 289 -17.08 -4.44 -2.83
N ASP A 290 -17.25 -3.18 -2.43
CA ASP A 290 -18.55 -2.69 -1.95
C ASP A 290 -19.51 -2.56 -3.14
N SER A 291 -20.74 -3.04 -2.94
CA SER A 291 -21.82 -3.00 -3.92
C SER A 291 -23.13 -2.48 -3.32
N GLU A 292 -23.13 -1.84 -2.14
CA GLU A 292 -24.35 -1.30 -1.51
C GLU A 292 -25.06 -0.30 -2.44
N ALA A 293 -24.30 0.60 -3.07
CA ALA A 293 -24.83 1.57 -4.03
C ALA A 293 -25.39 0.93 -5.33
N LEU A 294 -25.20 -0.37 -5.54
CA LEU A 294 -25.64 -1.12 -6.72
C LEU A 294 -26.77 -2.10 -6.40
N GLU A 295 -27.31 -2.07 -5.18
CA GLU A 295 -28.43 -2.92 -4.79
C GLU A 295 -29.64 -2.70 -5.70
N GLY A 296 -30.29 -3.81 -6.09
CA GLY A 296 -31.44 -3.81 -6.99
C GLY A 296 -31.10 -3.75 -8.49
N LEU A 297 -29.86 -3.44 -8.87
CA LEU A 297 -29.45 -3.50 -10.28
C LEU A 297 -29.24 -4.96 -10.73
N PRO A 298 -29.67 -5.32 -11.96
CA PRO A 298 -29.44 -6.66 -12.48
C PRO A 298 -27.95 -6.87 -12.78
N TYR A 299 -27.49 -8.10 -12.58
CA TYR A 299 -26.09 -8.46 -12.82
C TYR A 299 -25.94 -9.87 -13.38
N VAL A 300 -24.81 -10.12 -14.05
CA VAL A 300 -24.34 -11.47 -14.39
C VAL A 300 -23.25 -11.88 -13.41
N THR A 301 -23.27 -13.14 -12.97
CA THR A 301 -22.23 -13.70 -12.10
C THR A 301 -21.16 -14.39 -12.94
N LEU A 302 -19.91 -13.99 -12.74
CA LEU A 302 -18.73 -14.55 -13.42
C LEU A 302 -17.88 -15.27 -12.37
N PHE A 303 -17.90 -16.60 -12.41
CA PHE A 303 -17.17 -17.44 -11.46
C PHE A 303 -15.85 -17.92 -12.08
N TYR A 304 -14.73 -17.51 -11.51
CA TYR A 304 -13.41 -17.96 -11.91
C TYR A 304 -12.85 -18.95 -10.89
N ARG A 305 -12.25 -20.03 -11.40
CA ARG A 305 -11.49 -20.99 -10.60
C ARG A 305 -10.02 -20.92 -10.99
N TYR A 306 -9.13 -20.99 -10.02
CA TYR A 306 -7.70 -21.08 -10.31
C TYR A 306 -7.34 -22.52 -10.69
N LEU A 307 -6.74 -22.69 -11.87
CA LEU A 307 -6.27 -23.96 -12.43
C LEU A 307 -4.78 -23.85 -12.81
N PRO A 308 -4.10 -24.98 -13.13
CA PRO A 308 -2.78 -24.91 -13.74
C PRO A 308 -2.81 -24.03 -15.00
N GLY A 309 -2.09 -22.91 -14.98
CA GLY A 309 -2.09 -21.92 -16.06
C GLY A 309 -2.84 -20.60 -15.77
N GLY A 310 -3.60 -20.52 -14.67
CA GLY A 310 -4.25 -19.27 -14.22
C GLY A 310 -5.73 -19.43 -13.90
N TYR A 311 -6.45 -18.31 -13.83
CA TYR A 311 -7.90 -18.32 -13.60
C TYR A 311 -8.66 -18.65 -14.89
N THR A 312 -9.56 -19.62 -14.80
CA THR A 312 -10.47 -19.98 -15.88
C THR A 312 -11.90 -19.64 -15.46
N LEU A 313 -12.65 -19.00 -16.35
CA LEU A 313 -14.09 -18.77 -16.16
C LEU A 313 -14.79 -20.13 -16.21
N ASN A 314 -15.41 -20.54 -15.10
CA ASN A 314 -16.31 -21.68 -15.14
C ASN A 314 -17.58 -21.25 -15.87
N PRO A 315 -18.07 -22.06 -16.82
CA PRO A 315 -19.39 -21.83 -17.37
C PRO A 315 -20.43 -21.90 -16.22
N PRO A 316 -21.49 -21.08 -16.26
CA PRO A 316 -22.60 -21.24 -15.34
C PRO A 316 -23.09 -22.69 -15.42
N ARG A 317 -23.22 -23.37 -14.28
CA ARG A 317 -23.89 -24.66 -14.26
C ARG A 317 -25.33 -24.41 -14.69
N ALA A 318 -25.74 -25.12 -15.74
CA ALA A 318 -27.13 -25.17 -16.18
C ALA A 318 -28.04 -25.65 -15.04
#